data_AF-A0A1Q9HR84-F1
#
_entry.id   AF-A0A1Q9HR84-F1
#
_cell.length_a   1.000
_cell.length_b   1.000
_cell.length_c   1.000
_cell.angle_alpha   90.00
_cell.angle_beta   90.00
_cell.angle_gamma   90.00
#
_symmetry.space_group_name_H-M   'P 1'
#
loop_
_entity.id
_entity.type
_entity.pdbx_description
1 polymer ?
#
loop_
_entity_poly.entity_id
_entity_poly.type
_entity_poly.pdbx_seq_one_letter_code
_entity_poly.pdbx_strand_id
1 'polypeptide(L)'
;MHHTPHIALATKTSVKLAQLSRELLSSDFQHLDNERLIYAYKVRLAEKGYASESLNVRQLAWRTALENYWSELLPDVSVNSVFSLGKNQQFPACMTRGLASNHHPLKHLLMIGAQFESVNDFIRFYQGAEITHQKVIERNTLRVNTKQLEAKQEKEQQALSKLKAGHSLRQVAKELGGSISTFKHLAIKNGVEVNRRAQKLFEQQRHSIWKQLVDGKTTQEIATNIGCSNGAVEQELHQYPELLSLRARIRFLSKRSEHREKLISTKNRFEKPTRKQIQDAARSAYTWLFKHDKQWLYTQLPAAIPRNSRRTSRNDTHDNGNKSTS
;
A
#
# COMPACT_ATOMS: atom_id res chain seq x y z
N MET A 1 -16.10 42.40 -34.15
CA MET A 1 -17.43 41.92 -33.71
C MET A 1 -17.39 41.81 -32.19
N HIS A 2 -18.01 42.76 -31.50
CA HIS A 2 -18.09 42.74 -30.04
C HIS A 2 -19.01 41.59 -29.64
N HIS A 3 -18.46 40.60 -28.93
CA HIS A 3 -19.25 39.53 -28.34
C HIS A 3 -19.97 40.15 -27.14
N THR A 4 -21.20 40.61 -27.35
CA THR A 4 -22.06 41.06 -26.26
C THR A 4 -22.24 39.88 -25.32
N PRO A 5 -21.79 39.95 -24.05
CA PRO A 5 -22.02 38.86 -23.11
C PRO A 5 -23.53 38.85 -22.80
N HIS A 6 -24.25 37.93 -23.42
CA HIS A 6 -25.61 37.63 -23.02
C HIS A 6 -25.55 36.97 -21.64
N ILE A 7 -26.28 37.51 -20.66
CA ILE A 7 -26.51 36.85 -19.38
C ILE A 7 -27.25 35.55 -19.70
N ALA A 8 -26.54 34.42 -19.64
CA ALA A 8 -27.15 33.11 -19.80
C ALA A 8 -28.12 32.88 -18.64
N LEU A 9 -29.30 32.33 -18.94
CA LEU A 9 -30.25 31.93 -17.91
C LEU A 9 -29.61 30.85 -17.02
N ALA A 10 -29.66 31.06 -15.71
CA ALA A 10 -29.12 30.10 -14.75
C ALA A 10 -29.85 28.75 -14.87
N THR A 11 -29.09 27.66 -14.89
CA THR A 11 -29.66 26.31 -14.92
C THR A 11 -30.46 26.02 -13.65
N LYS A 12 -31.39 25.06 -13.69
CA LYS A 12 -32.18 24.67 -12.51
C LYS A 12 -31.28 24.24 -11.35
N THR A 13 -30.21 23.52 -11.66
CA THR A 13 -29.19 23.09 -10.69
C THR A 13 -28.39 24.26 -10.13
N SER A 14 -28.05 25.27 -10.94
CA SER A 14 -27.40 26.51 -10.49
C SER A 14 -28.30 27.31 -9.54
N VAL A 15 -29.57 27.50 -9.90
CA VAL A 15 -30.57 28.15 -9.05
C VAL A 15 -30.74 27.37 -7.75
N LYS A 16 -30.77 26.03 -7.81
CA LYS A 16 -30.86 25.18 -6.63
C LYS A 16 -29.68 25.36 -5.68
N LEU A 17 -28.45 25.36 -6.20
CA LEU A 17 -27.25 25.55 -5.39
C LEU A 17 -27.22 26.93 -4.74
N ALA A 18 -27.57 27.98 -5.49
CA ALA A 18 -27.67 29.35 -4.97
C ALA A 18 -28.74 29.47 -3.87
N GLN A 19 -29.89 28.85 -4.08
CA GLN A 19 -30.98 28.81 -3.10
C GLN A 19 -30.55 28.13 -1.81
N LEU A 20 -29.87 26.99 -1.89
CA LEU A 20 -29.36 26.29 -0.70
C LEU A 20 -28.30 27.10 0.05
N SER A 21 -27.41 27.80 -0.69
CA SER A 21 -26.43 28.71 -0.09
C SER A 21 -27.11 29.84 0.68
N ARG A 22 -28.13 30.46 0.07
CA ARG A 22 -28.94 31.51 0.71
C ARG A 22 -29.65 30.98 1.96
N GLU A 23 -30.31 29.83 1.86
CA GLU A 23 -30.99 29.19 2.99
C GLU A 23 -30.01 28.95 4.14
N LEU A 24 -28.84 28.38 3.86
CA LEU A 24 -27.81 28.09 4.86
C LEU A 24 -27.34 29.37 5.56
N LEU A 25 -27.10 30.45 4.82
CA LEU A 25 -26.71 31.75 5.39
C LEU A 25 -27.80 32.39 6.23
N SER A 26 -29.07 32.18 5.86
CA SER A 26 -30.23 32.71 6.60
C SER A 26 -30.66 31.84 7.78
N SER A 27 -30.06 30.66 7.96
CA SER A 27 -30.42 29.73 9.02
C SER A 27 -29.70 30.10 10.32
N ASP A 28 -30.43 30.23 11.43
CA ASP A 28 -29.87 30.36 12.80
C ASP A 28 -29.33 29.02 13.31
N PHE A 29 -28.44 28.41 12.55
CA PHE A 29 -28.05 27.03 12.77
C PHE A 29 -26.85 26.91 13.71
N GLN A 30 -27.06 26.19 14.81
CA GLN A 30 -25.99 25.86 15.77
C GLN A 30 -25.17 24.66 15.29
N HIS A 31 -24.00 24.49 15.93
CA HIS A 31 -22.99 23.49 15.61
C HIS A 31 -23.58 22.09 15.36
N LEU A 32 -23.33 21.54 14.16
CA LEU A 32 -23.64 20.15 13.84
C LEU A 32 -22.64 19.20 14.47
N ASP A 33 -23.15 18.15 15.12
CA ASP A 33 -22.29 17.04 15.49
C ASP A 33 -21.90 16.26 14.23
N ASN A 34 -20.59 16.09 14.02
CA ASN A 34 -20.07 15.44 12.82
C ASN A 34 -20.47 13.96 12.73
N GLU A 35 -20.56 13.25 13.85
CA GLU A 35 -20.96 11.84 13.85
C GLU A 35 -22.41 11.69 13.44
N ARG A 36 -23.30 12.50 14.03
CA ARG A 36 -24.71 12.57 13.68
C ARG A 36 -24.93 13.03 12.25
N LEU A 37 -24.10 13.94 11.74
CA LEU A 37 -24.17 14.42 10.36
C LEU A 37 -23.87 13.30 9.37
N ILE A 38 -22.78 12.58 9.60
CA ILE A 38 -22.39 11.41 8.79
C ILE A 38 -23.46 10.33 8.87
N TYR A 39 -24.02 10.09 10.05
CA TYR A 39 -25.12 9.15 10.26
C TYR A 39 -26.34 9.56 9.43
N ALA A 40 -26.79 10.81 9.51
CA ALA A 40 -27.93 11.30 8.74
C ALA A 40 -27.73 11.13 7.22
N TYR A 41 -26.54 11.45 6.70
CA TYR A 41 -26.23 11.18 5.29
C TYR A 41 -26.32 9.70 4.95
N LYS A 42 -25.73 8.82 5.76
CA LYS A 42 -25.78 7.37 5.52
C LYS A 42 -27.21 6.83 5.55
N VAL A 43 -28.04 7.28 6.48
CA VAL A 43 -29.45 6.86 6.57
C VAL A 43 -30.22 7.33 5.34
N ARG A 44 -30.04 8.59 4.90
CA ARG A 44 -30.68 9.09 3.68
C ARG A 44 -30.25 8.30 2.43
N LEU A 45 -28.98 7.91 2.37
CA LEU A 45 -28.48 7.04 1.30
C LEU A 45 -29.09 5.63 1.38
N ALA A 46 -29.30 5.09 2.57
CA ALA A 46 -29.95 3.79 2.76
C ALA A 46 -31.42 3.83 2.30
N GLU A 47 -32.15 4.88 2.67
CA GLU A 47 -33.53 5.13 2.23
C GLU A 47 -33.64 5.21 0.70
N LYS A 48 -32.68 5.86 0.04
CA LYS A 48 -32.61 5.96 -1.43
C LYS A 48 -32.00 4.73 -2.13
N GLY A 49 -31.64 3.67 -1.39
CA GLY A 49 -31.09 2.43 -1.95
C GLY A 49 -29.61 2.45 -2.33
N TYR A 50 -28.89 3.51 -1.94
CA TYR A 50 -27.44 3.65 -2.12
C TYR A 50 -26.62 3.13 -0.94
N ALA A 51 -27.27 2.68 0.15
CA ALA A 51 -26.61 1.97 1.25
C ALA A 51 -27.45 0.77 1.70
N SER A 52 -26.81 -0.18 2.39
CA SER A 52 -27.52 -1.29 3.06
C SER A 52 -28.26 -0.79 4.30
N GLU A 53 -29.10 -1.65 4.88
CA GLU A 53 -29.67 -1.44 6.22
C GLU A 53 -28.58 -1.21 7.28
N SER A 54 -27.44 -1.91 7.20
CA SER A 54 -26.29 -1.67 8.09
C SER A 54 -25.46 -0.43 7.73
N LEU A 55 -26.01 0.48 6.92
CA LEU A 55 -25.39 1.74 6.50
C LEU A 55 -24.07 1.60 5.71
N ASN A 56 -23.86 0.45 5.06
CA ASN A 56 -22.74 0.26 4.14
C ASN A 56 -23.07 0.90 2.79
N VAL A 57 -22.40 2.01 2.48
CA VAL A 57 -22.64 2.82 1.28
C VAL A 57 -22.03 2.18 0.02
N ARG A 58 -22.83 2.05 -1.04
CA ARG A 58 -22.45 1.63 -2.39
C ARG A 58 -21.85 2.82 -3.15
N GLN A 59 -20.59 3.11 -2.85
CA GLN A 59 -19.92 4.36 -3.23
C GLN A 59 -19.91 4.67 -4.73
N LEU A 60 -19.70 3.66 -5.58
CA LEU A 60 -19.72 3.85 -7.03
C LEU A 60 -21.11 4.26 -7.53
N ALA A 61 -22.14 3.49 -7.17
CA ALA A 61 -23.52 3.77 -7.57
C ALA A 61 -23.98 5.15 -7.08
N TRP A 62 -23.63 5.48 -5.84
CA TRP A 62 -23.93 6.78 -5.27
C TRP A 62 -23.20 7.92 -5.97
N ARG A 63 -21.89 7.79 -6.23
CA ARG A 63 -21.10 8.77 -6.96
C ARG A 63 -21.73 9.08 -8.32
N THR A 64 -22.03 8.04 -9.10
CA THR A 64 -22.66 8.20 -10.42
C THR A 64 -23.99 8.94 -10.32
N ALA A 65 -24.84 8.59 -9.35
CA ALA A 65 -26.09 9.30 -9.14
C ALA A 65 -25.89 10.79 -8.80
N LEU A 66 -24.86 11.10 -7.99
CA LEU A 66 -24.54 12.46 -7.61
C LEU A 66 -23.99 13.29 -8.79
N GLU A 67 -23.08 12.71 -9.58
CA GLU A 67 -22.55 13.33 -10.80
C GLU A 67 -23.66 13.59 -11.82
N ASN A 68 -24.58 12.64 -12.00
CA ASN A 68 -25.73 12.81 -12.89
C ASN A 68 -26.65 13.93 -12.43
N TYR A 69 -26.93 14.02 -11.12
CA TYR A 69 -27.76 15.09 -10.54
C TYR A 69 -27.17 16.47 -10.80
N TRP A 70 -25.85 16.62 -10.68
CA TRP A 70 -25.15 17.89 -10.87
C TRP A 70 -24.56 18.07 -12.29
N SER A 71 -24.96 17.24 -13.26
CA SER A 71 -24.33 17.18 -14.59
C SER A 71 -24.27 18.51 -15.33
N GLU A 72 -25.30 19.36 -15.21
CA GLU A 72 -25.34 20.71 -15.79
C GLU A 72 -24.33 21.68 -15.17
N LEU A 73 -23.95 21.46 -13.91
CA LEU A 73 -23.00 22.26 -13.15
C LEU A 73 -21.57 21.68 -13.17
N LEU A 74 -21.40 20.41 -13.54
CA LEU A 74 -20.08 19.78 -13.63
C LEU A 74 -19.09 20.47 -14.58
N PRO A 75 -19.49 21.14 -15.67
CA PRO A 75 -18.55 21.92 -16.49
C PRO A 75 -17.95 23.13 -15.77
N ASP A 76 -18.61 23.65 -14.72
CA ASP A 76 -18.09 24.76 -13.94
C ASP A 76 -16.83 24.33 -13.16
N VAL A 77 -15.76 25.14 -13.26
CA VAL A 77 -14.45 24.81 -12.67
C VAL A 77 -14.53 24.64 -11.15
N SER A 78 -15.35 25.44 -10.48
CA SER A 78 -15.47 25.41 -9.02
C SER A 78 -16.13 24.11 -8.57
N VAL A 79 -17.20 23.68 -9.24
CA VAL A 79 -17.89 22.42 -8.94
C VAL A 79 -17.03 21.22 -9.36
N ASN A 80 -16.46 21.24 -10.57
CA ASN A 80 -15.60 20.17 -11.08
C ASN A 80 -14.39 19.91 -10.18
N SER A 81 -13.79 20.98 -9.64
CA SER A 81 -12.65 20.87 -8.73
C SER A 81 -12.98 19.97 -7.54
N VAL A 82 -14.20 20.03 -7.00
CA VAL A 82 -14.64 19.21 -5.86
C VAL A 82 -14.74 17.73 -6.22
N PHE A 83 -15.31 17.40 -7.38
CA PHE A 83 -15.47 16.02 -7.85
C PHE A 83 -14.16 15.38 -8.31
N SER A 84 -13.22 16.20 -8.78
CA SER A 84 -11.92 15.76 -9.29
C SER A 84 -10.84 15.58 -8.21
N LEU A 85 -11.09 16.06 -6.98
CA LEU A 85 -10.19 15.90 -5.84
C LEU A 85 -9.74 14.44 -5.63
N GLY A 86 -8.43 14.28 -5.44
CA GLY A 86 -7.81 12.98 -5.24
C GLY A 86 -8.07 12.01 -6.39
N LYS A 87 -7.94 12.47 -7.64
CA LYS A 87 -8.13 11.66 -8.86
C LYS A 87 -9.52 11.02 -8.96
N ASN A 88 -10.57 11.77 -8.66
CA ASN A 88 -11.95 11.28 -8.68
C ASN A 88 -12.21 10.16 -7.66
N GLN A 89 -11.55 10.17 -6.50
CA GLN A 89 -11.74 9.13 -5.47
C GLN A 89 -12.15 9.66 -4.10
N GLN A 90 -12.00 10.96 -3.84
CA GLN A 90 -12.28 11.53 -2.51
C GLN A 90 -13.74 11.90 -2.33
N PHE A 91 -14.26 12.83 -3.13
CA PHE A 91 -15.67 13.24 -3.07
C PHE A 91 -16.51 12.33 -3.99
N PRO A 92 -17.67 11.82 -3.56
CA PRO A 92 -18.35 12.14 -2.30
C PRO A 92 -18.02 11.19 -1.13
N ALA A 93 -17.18 10.17 -1.35
CA ALA A 93 -16.89 9.13 -0.37
C ALA A 93 -16.44 9.65 1.01
N CYS A 94 -15.63 10.71 1.04
CA CYS A 94 -15.16 11.35 2.28
C CYS A 94 -16.31 11.77 3.21
N MET A 95 -17.45 12.19 2.67
CA MET A 95 -18.62 12.64 3.45
C MET A 95 -19.28 11.53 4.28
N THR A 96 -18.88 10.27 4.07
CA THR A 96 -19.43 9.09 4.76
C THR A 96 -18.35 8.25 5.45
N ARG A 97 -17.06 8.63 5.30
CA ARG A 97 -15.89 7.84 5.71
C ARG A 97 -14.96 8.70 6.59
N GLY A 98 -15.33 8.93 7.84
CA GLY A 98 -14.43 9.48 8.87
C GLY A 98 -15.08 10.50 9.80
N LEU A 99 -14.94 10.33 11.11
CA LEU A 99 -15.61 11.12 12.15
C LEU A 99 -14.93 12.49 12.43
N ALA A 100 -13.66 12.65 12.05
CA ALA A 100 -12.81 13.77 12.47
C ALA A 100 -12.45 14.77 11.35
N SER A 101 -13.21 14.82 10.25
CA SER A 101 -12.88 15.68 9.11
C SER A 101 -13.91 16.79 8.90
N ASN A 102 -13.48 18.03 9.09
CA ASN A 102 -14.26 19.19 8.65
C ASN A 102 -14.18 19.29 7.13
N HIS A 103 -15.32 19.30 6.46
CA HIS A 103 -15.41 19.38 5.02
C HIS A 103 -15.82 20.78 4.57
N HIS A 104 -15.37 21.16 3.38
CA HIS A 104 -15.70 22.46 2.80
C HIS A 104 -17.23 22.62 2.65
N PRO A 105 -17.82 23.79 2.97
CA PRO A 105 -19.28 24.00 2.90
C PRO A 105 -19.91 23.65 1.55
N LEU A 106 -19.21 23.92 0.46
CA LEU A 106 -19.64 23.51 -0.89
C LEU A 106 -19.91 22.00 -1.01
N LYS A 107 -19.09 21.15 -0.38
CA LYS A 107 -19.34 19.69 -0.35
C LYS A 107 -20.66 19.38 0.33
N HIS A 108 -20.96 20.05 1.45
CA HIS A 108 -22.23 19.90 2.15
C HIS A 108 -23.40 20.42 1.33
N LEU A 109 -23.26 21.56 0.63
CA LEU A 109 -24.33 22.08 -0.24
C LEU A 109 -24.63 21.12 -1.40
N LEU A 110 -23.60 20.56 -2.05
CA LEU A 110 -23.77 19.56 -3.12
C LEU A 110 -24.40 18.27 -2.61
N MET A 111 -24.04 17.86 -1.39
CA MET A 111 -24.68 16.74 -0.69
C MET A 111 -26.15 17.03 -0.38
N ILE A 112 -26.42 18.19 0.22
CA ILE A 112 -27.75 18.58 0.65
C ILE A 112 -28.67 18.69 -0.56
N GLY A 113 -28.25 19.38 -1.62
CA GLY A 113 -29.09 19.59 -2.80
C GLY A 113 -29.46 18.32 -3.55
N ALA A 114 -28.57 17.32 -3.61
CA ALA A 114 -28.88 16.06 -4.26
C ALA A 114 -29.69 15.08 -3.37
N GLN A 115 -29.59 15.23 -2.04
CA GLN A 115 -30.18 14.27 -1.10
C GLN A 115 -31.47 14.78 -0.44
N PHE A 116 -31.66 16.08 -0.35
CA PHE A 116 -32.73 16.75 0.39
C PHE A 116 -33.37 17.85 -0.45
N GLU A 117 -34.59 18.24 -0.08
CA GLU A 117 -35.34 19.25 -0.80
C GLU A 117 -34.93 20.67 -0.43
N SER A 118 -34.40 20.90 0.76
CA SER A 118 -33.95 22.22 1.23
C SER A 118 -32.98 22.04 2.40
N VAL A 119 -32.35 23.12 2.85
CA VAL A 119 -31.56 23.10 4.09
C VAL A 119 -32.46 22.75 5.28
N ASN A 120 -33.70 23.26 5.32
CA ASN A 120 -34.67 22.95 6.37
C ASN A 120 -35.11 21.47 6.37
N ASP A 121 -35.33 20.88 5.19
CA ASP A 121 -35.62 19.44 5.04
C ASP A 121 -34.46 18.61 5.59
N PHE A 122 -33.23 18.97 5.23
CA PHE A 122 -32.03 18.35 5.78
C PHE A 122 -31.96 18.45 7.30
N ILE A 123 -32.23 19.62 7.89
CA ILE A 123 -32.19 19.82 9.34
C ILE A 123 -33.22 18.94 10.06
N ARG A 124 -34.46 18.93 9.58
CA ARG A 124 -35.53 18.07 10.11
C ARG A 124 -35.14 16.60 10.04
N PHE A 125 -34.55 16.18 8.91
CA PHE A 125 -34.07 14.82 8.74
C PHE A 125 -32.90 14.49 9.69
N TYR A 126 -31.93 15.40 9.84
CA TYR A 126 -30.80 15.24 10.76
C TYR A 126 -31.25 15.04 12.20
N GLN A 127 -32.32 15.73 12.61
CA GLN A 127 -32.92 15.57 13.94
C GLN A 127 -33.66 14.23 14.11
N GLY A 128 -34.26 13.69 13.05
CA GLY A 128 -35.08 12.47 13.09
C GLY A 128 -34.52 11.24 12.37
N ALA A 129 -33.22 11.20 12.06
CA ALA A 129 -32.62 10.18 11.19
C ALA A 129 -32.82 8.74 11.73
N GLU A 130 -32.88 8.56 13.05
CA GLU A 130 -33.10 7.26 13.68
C GLU A 130 -34.44 6.64 13.30
N ILE A 131 -35.50 7.45 13.22
CA ILE A 131 -36.84 6.98 12.84
C ILE A 131 -36.82 6.44 11.40
N THR A 132 -36.15 7.15 10.49
CA THR A 132 -36.00 6.71 9.10
C THR A 132 -35.14 5.46 9.00
N HIS A 133 -34.05 5.38 9.77
CA HIS A 133 -33.19 4.20 9.78
C HIS A 133 -33.95 2.95 10.23
N GLN A 134 -34.76 3.06 11.28
CA GLN A 134 -35.60 1.98 11.76
C GLN A 134 -36.59 1.50 10.68
N LYS A 135 -37.24 2.42 9.97
CA LYS A 135 -38.12 2.08 8.82
C LYS A 135 -37.36 1.39 7.68
N VAL A 136 -36.11 1.78 7.43
CA VAL A 136 -35.26 1.12 6.42
C VAL A 136 -34.96 -0.32 6.84
N ILE A 137 -34.63 -0.55 8.11
CA ILE A 137 -34.40 -1.90 8.64
C ILE A 137 -35.68 -2.74 8.51
N GLU A 138 -36.82 -2.22 8.98
CA GLU A 138 -38.12 -2.91 8.89
C GLU A 138 -38.48 -3.26 7.44
N ARG A 139 -38.37 -2.31 6.51
CA ARG A 139 -38.63 -2.57 5.09
C ARG A 139 -37.71 -3.64 4.51
N ASN A 140 -36.44 -3.67 4.90
CA ASN A 140 -35.51 -4.68 4.43
C ASN A 140 -35.81 -6.05 5.07
N THR A 141 -36.10 -6.13 6.37
CA THR A 141 -36.53 -7.39 7.02
C THR A 141 -37.78 -7.97 6.36
N LEU A 142 -38.76 -7.13 5.99
CA LEU A 142 -39.96 -7.54 5.25
C LEU A 142 -39.65 -7.94 3.79
N ARG A 143 -38.61 -7.38 3.15
CA ARG A 143 -38.17 -7.73 1.78
C ARG A 143 -37.29 -8.99 1.73
N VAL A 144 -36.55 -9.29 2.80
CA VAL A 144 -35.77 -10.53 2.98
C VAL A 144 -36.68 -11.76 3.06
N ASN A 145 -38.00 -11.56 2.99
CA ASN A 145 -39.08 -12.52 2.87
C ASN A 145 -38.61 -13.89 2.32
N THR A 146 -38.71 -14.88 3.21
CA THR A 146 -38.75 -16.33 3.04
C THR A 146 -38.01 -16.89 1.82
N LYS A 147 -38.43 -16.59 0.58
CA LYS A 147 -37.79 -17.00 -0.67
C LYS A 147 -36.29 -16.68 -0.79
N GLN A 148 -35.82 -15.50 -0.36
CA GLN A 148 -34.38 -15.19 -0.44
C GLN A 148 -33.57 -15.90 0.65
N LEU A 149 -34.18 -16.07 1.82
CA LEU A 149 -33.58 -16.82 2.93
C LEU A 149 -33.52 -18.32 2.58
N GLU A 150 -34.57 -18.87 2.01
CA GLU A 150 -34.66 -20.23 1.47
C GLU A 150 -33.62 -20.45 0.37
N ALA A 151 -33.54 -19.57 -0.63
CA ALA A 151 -32.54 -19.69 -1.69
C ALA A 151 -31.09 -19.59 -1.17
N LYS A 152 -30.85 -18.75 -0.15
CA LYS A 152 -29.55 -18.67 0.52
C LYS A 152 -29.24 -19.94 1.31
N GLN A 153 -30.21 -20.44 2.09
CA GLN A 153 -30.08 -21.67 2.86
C GLN A 153 -29.87 -22.88 1.95
N GLU A 154 -30.63 -22.98 0.87
CA GLU A 154 -30.49 -24.03 -0.15
C GLU A 154 -29.09 -23.99 -0.78
N LYS A 155 -28.62 -22.80 -1.14
CA LYS A 155 -27.27 -22.61 -1.67
C LYS A 155 -26.17 -22.97 -0.67
N GLU A 156 -26.35 -22.65 0.61
CA GLU A 156 -25.43 -23.07 1.68
C GLU A 156 -25.45 -24.59 1.87
N GLN A 157 -26.62 -25.24 1.83
CA GLN A 157 -26.75 -26.69 1.90
C GLN A 157 -26.11 -27.39 0.70
N GLN A 158 -26.35 -26.90 -0.51
CA GLN A 158 -25.71 -27.41 -1.74
C GLN A 158 -24.18 -27.21 -1.71
N ALA A 159 -23.70 -26.10 -1.17
CA ALA A 159 -22.26 -25.88 -0.99
C ALA A 159 -21.67 -26.88 0.00
N LEU A 160 -22.32 -27.09 1.15
CA LEU A 160 -21.87 -28.04 2.16
C LEU A 160 -21.88 -29.48 1.66
N SER A 161 -22.91 -29.90 0.92
CA SER A 161 -22.97 -31.26 0.35
C SER A 161 -21.83 -31.51 -0.64
N LYS A 162 -21.56 -30.56 -1.56
CA LYS A 162 -20.45 -30.64 -2.51
C LYS A 162 -19.08 -30.65 -1.83
N LEU A 163 -18.89 -29.83 -0.79
CA LEU A 163 -17.64 -29.80 -0.03
C LEU A 163 -17.40 -31.10 0.74
N LYS A 164 -18.44 -31.67 1.37
CA LYS A 164 -18.38 -33.00 2.02
C LYS A 164 -18.13 -34.12 1.02
N ALA A 165 -18.62 -33.97 -0.21
CA ALA A 165 -18.31 -34.87 -1.34
C ALA A 165 -16.91 -34.65 -1.95
N GLY A 166 -16.05 -33.82 -1.34
CA GLY A 166 -14.65 -33.65 -1.74
C GLY A 166 -14.40 -32.61 -2.85
N HIS A 167 -15.41 -31.84 -3.27
CA HIS A 167 -15.19 -30.77 -4.25
C HIS A 167 -14.35 -29.64 -3.64
N SER A 168 -13.49 -29.04 -4.46
CA SER A 168 -12.67 -27.90 -4.01
C SER A 168 -13.51 -26.64 -3.85
N LEU A 169 -13.08 -25.73 -2.95
CA LEU A 169 -13.71 -24.41 -2.80
C LEU A 169 -13.84 -23.63 -4.11
N ARG A 170 -12.89 -23.83 -5.05
CA ARG A 170 -12.93 -23.19 -6.36
C ARG A 170 -14.02 -23.76 -7.26
N GLN A 171 -14.20 -25.07 -7.27
CA GLN A 171 -15.29 -25.72 -8.02
C GLN A 171 -16.64 -25.29 -7.48
N VAL A 172 -16.82 -25.32 -6.15
CA VAL A 172 -18.06 -24.88 -5.50
C VAL A 172 -18.36 -23.41 -5.77
N ALA A 173 -17.34 -22.53 -5.71
CA ALA A 173 -17.51 -21.11 -6.04
C ALA A 173 -17.88 -20.87 -7.51
N LYS A 174 -17.30 -21.63 -8.43
CA LYS A 174 -17.60 -21.55 -9.87
C LYS A 174 -19.01 -22.03 -10.19
N GLU A 175 -19.43 -23.13 -9.57
CA GLU A 175 -20.72 -23.77 -9.85
C GLU A 175 -21.90 -23.05 -9.20
N LEU A 176 -21.79 -22.69 -7.92
CA LEU A 176 -22.90 -22.08 -7.19
C LEU A 176 -22.89 -20.55 -7.29
N GLY A 177 -21.78 -19.95 -7.73
CA GLY A 177 -21.58 -18.51 -7.73
C GLY A 177 -21.36 -17.94 -6.32
N GLY A 178 -20.31 -17.16 -6.13
CA GLY A 178 -19.98 -16.58 -4.82
C GLY A 178 -18.47 -16.51 -4.62
N SER A 179 -18.04 -15.94 -3.49
CA SER A 179 -16.62 -15.84 -3.20
C SER A 179 -16.08 -17.13 -2.57
N ILE A 180 -14.85 -17.51 -2.92
CA ILE A 180 -14.12 -18.61 -2.28
C ILE A 180 -14.07 -18.41 -0.75
N SER A 181 -13.89 -17.16 -0.31
CA SER A 181 -13.86 -16.81 1.12
C SER A 181 -15.18 -17.11 1.82
N THR A 182 -16.32 -16.82 1.18
CA THR A 182 -17.65 -17.12 1.71
C THR A 182 -17.82 -18.62 1.95
N PHE A 183 -17.50 -19.45 0.96
CA PHE A 183 -17.60 -20.91 1.10
C PHE A 183 -16.55 -21.48 2.06
N LYS A 184 -15.36 -20.86 2.16
CA LYS A 184 -14.35 -21.22 3.17
C LYS A 184 -14.86 -21.00 4.58
N HIS A 185 -15.47 -19.83 4.85
CA HIS A 185 -16.06 -19.55 6.16
C HIS A 185 -17.21 -20.51 6.47
N LEU A 186 -18.06 -20.80 5.48
CA LEU A 186 -19.15 -21.76 5.61
C LEU A 186 -18.64 -23.17 5.97
N ALA A 187 -17.58 -23.63 5.31
CA ALA A 187 -16.97 -24.92 5.57
C ALA A 187 -16.38 -25.02 6.99
N ILE A 188 -15.61 -24.00 7.40
CA ILE A 188 -15.02 -23.92 8.75
C ILE A 188 -16.12 -23.91 9.82
N LYS A 189 -17.16 -23.09 9.63
CA LYS A 189 -18.29 -22.99 10.56
C LYS A 189 -18.98 -24.35 10.77
N ASN A 190 -19.05 -25.18 9.73
CA ASN A 190 -19.71 -26.48 9.76
C ASN A 190 -18.74 -27.66 9.92
N GLY A 191 -17.49 -27.41 10.33
CA GLY A 191 -16.51 -28.45 10.60
C GLY A 191 -16.08 -29.28 9.38
N VAL A 192 -16.28 -28.78 8.16
CA VAL A 192 -15.83 -29.47 6.94
C VAL A 192 -14.35 -29.19 6.73
N GLU A 193 -13.56 -30.25 6.67
CA GLU A 193 -12.12 -30.16 6.38
C GLU A 193 -11.89 -29.62 4.96
N VAL A 194 -11.64 -28.32 4.87
CA VAL A 194 -11.14 -27.73 3.63
C VAL A 194 -9.67 -28.08 3.55
N ASN A 195 -9.33 -28.94 2.58
CA ASN A 195 -7.94 -29.24 2.21
C ASN A 195 -7.17 -27.94 2.10
N ARG A 196 -6.36 -27.66 3.13
CA ARG A 196 -5.45 -26.53 3.13
C ARG A 196 -4.50 -26.80 1.98
N ARG A 197 -4.50 -25.95 0.97
CA ARG A 197 -3.34 -25.85 0.10
C ARG A 197 -2.21 -25.29 0.95
N ALA A 198 -1.57 -26.15 1.74
CA ALA A 198 -0.19 -25.92 2.13
C ALA A 198 0.56 -25.68 0.82
N GLN A 199 1.31 -24.59 0.72
CA GLN A 199 2.28 -24.45 -0.34
C GLN A 199 3.21 -25.65 -0.19
N LYS A 200 3.04 -26.67 -1.06
CA LYS A 200 3.82 -27.91 -1.02
C LYS A 200 5.26 -27.58 -1.37
N LEU A 201 6.06 -27.22 -0.37
CA LEU A 201 7.41 -27.70 -0.28
C LEU A 201 7.32 -29.00 0.52
N PHE A 202 7.59 -30.12 -0.14
CA PHE A 202 7.70 -31.40 0.55
C PHE A 202 8.84 -31.32 1.58
N GLU A 203 8.76 -32.08 2.67
CA GLU A 203 9.77 -32.08 3.73
C GLU A 203 11.20 -32.28 3.21
N GLN A 204 11.37 -33.10 2.17
CA GLN A 204 12.64 -33.29 1.46
C GLN A 204 13.12 -32.03 0.73
N GLN A 205 12.22 -31.27 0.12
CA GLN A 205 12.55 -29.99 -0.53
C GLN A 205 12.94 -28.95 0.52
N ARG A 206 12.28 -28.93 1.69
CA ARG A 206 12.67 -28.05 2.81
C ARG A 206 14.06 -28.37 3.33
N HIS A 207 14.38 -29.65 3.53
CA HIS A 207 15.73 -30.07 3.91
C HIS A 207 16.77 -29.68 2.85
N SER A 208 16.45 -29.81 1.56
CA SER A 208 17.33 -29.38 0.46
C SER A 208 17.52 -27.87 0.41
N ILE A 209 16.44 -27.09 0.63
CA ILE A 209 16.52 -25.63 0.81
C ILE A 209 17.46 -25.34 1.97
N TRP A 210 17.22 -25.94 3.15
CA TRP A 210 17.99 -25.69 4.36
C TRP A 210 19.49 -25.96 4.18
N LYS A 211 19.86 -27.10 3.62
CA LYS A 211 21.25 -27.44 3.31
C LYS A 211 21.90 -26.40 2.40
N GLN A 212 21.22 -26.04 1.31
CA GLN A 212 21.75 -25.02 0.38
C GLN A 212 21.75 -23.61 0.98
N LEU A 213 20.87 -23.33 1.95
CA LEU A 213 20.88 -22.07 2.70
C LEU A 213 22.13 -21.98 3.59
N VAL A 214 22.49 -23.09 4.26
CA VAL A 214 23.69 -23.22 5.08
C VAL A 214 24.97 -23.21 4.23
N ASP A 215 24.94 -23.79 3.03
CA ASP A 215 26.06 -23.75 2.07
C ASP A 215 26.30 -22.34 1.48
N GLY A 216 25.44 -21.36 1.79
CA GLY A 216 25.62 -19.96 1.43
C GLY A 216 25.09 -19.56 0.05
N LYS A 217 24.45 -20.46 -0.70
CA LYS A 217 23.87 -20.19 -2.03
C LYS A 217 22.83 -19.07 -1.99
N THR A 218 22.57 -18.38 -3.10
CA THR A 218 21.54 -17.32 -3.11
C THR A 218 20.12 -17.92 -3.09
N THR A 219 19.13 -17.17 -2.59
CA THR A 219 17.73 -17.64 -2.58
C THR A 219 17.21 -17.88 -4.00
N GLN A 220 17.67 -17.07 -4.95
CA GLN A 220 17.38 -17.23 -6.37
C GLN A 220 17.99 -18.50 -6.97
N GLU A 221 19.26 -18.81 -6.66
CA GLU A 221 19.90 -20.07 -7.08
C GLU A 221 19.18 -21.29 -6.51
N ILE A 222 18.79 -21.24 -5.24
CA ILE A 222 18.07 -22.33 -4.58
C ILE A 222 16.69 -22.52 -5.22
N ALA A 223 15.99 -21.43 -5.52
CA ALA A 223 14.69 -21.46 -6.18
C ALA A 223 14.78 -22.15 -7.55
N THR A 224 15.79 -21.79 -8.35
CA THR A 224 16.07 -22.42 -9.66
C THR A 224 16.44 -23.90 -9.51
N ASN A 225 17.31 -24.25 -8.57
CA ASN A 225 17.77 -25.64 -8.37
C ASN A 225 16.64 -26.58 -7.91
N ILE A 226 15.67 -26.06 -7.16
CA ILE A 226 14.58 -26.87 -6.56
C ILE A 226 13.30 -26.79 -7.41
N GLY A 227 13.21 -25.85 -8.35
CA GLY A 227 12.03 -25.64 -9.18
C GLY A 227 10.87 -24.99 -8.40
N CYS A 228 11.17 -24.05 -7.50
CA CYS A 228 10.17 -23.33 -6.71
C CYS A 228 10.30 -21.80 -6.91
N SER A 229 9.34 -21.02 -6.40
CA SER A 229 9.42 -19.56 -6.49
C SER A 229 10.43 -19.00 -5.46
N ASN A 230 11.13 -17.91 -5.82
CA ASN A 230 12.04 -17.23 -4.88
C ASN A 230 11.32 -16.83 -3.58
N GLY A 231 10.06 -16.39 -3.68
CA GLY A 231 9.23 -16.08 -2.50
C GLY A 231 8.96 -17.26 -1.57
N ALA A 232 8.90 -18.50 -2.09
CA ALA A 232 8.76 -19.69 -1.25
C ALA A 232 10.04 -19.98 -0.45
N VAL A 233 11.22 -19.78 -1.07
CA VAL A 233 12.51 -19.91 -0.39
C VAL A 233 12.70 -18.81 0.66
N GLU A 234 12.30 -17.57 0.34
CA GLU A 234 12.32 -16.47 1.30
C GLU A 234 11.37 -16.70 2.47
N GLN A 235 10.17 -17.23 2.23
CA GLN A 235 9.22 -17.57 3.30
C GLN A 235 9.76 -18.64 4.23
N GLU A 236 10.38 -19.70 3.70
CA GLU A 236 11.05 -20.70 4.54
C GLU A 236 12.23 -20.09 5.30
N LEU A 237 13.04 -19.22 4.68
CA LEU A 237 14.16 -18.54 5.35
C LEU A 237 13.70 -17.67 6.53
N HIS A 238 12.58 -16.95 6.40
CA HIS A 238 12.05 -16.11 7.49
C HIS A 238 11.46 -16.91 8.65
N GLN A 239 11.10 -18.19 8.44
CA GLN A 239 10.62 -19.06 9.52
C GLN A 239 11.73 -19.46 10.51
N TYR A 240 13.00 -19.31 10.13
CA TYR A 240 14.17 -19.73 10.91
C TYR A 240 15.11 -18.54 11.14
N PRO A 241 14.88 -17.71 12.18
CA PRO A 241 15.71 -16.52 12.47
C PRO A 241 17.21 -16.82 12.61
N GLU A 242 17.57 -18.00 13.11
CA GLU A 242 18.94 -18.48 13.24
C GLU A 242 19.66 -18.61 11.88
N LEU A 243 18.94 -18.96 10.81
CA LEU A 243 19.48 -19.03 9.45
C LEU A 243 19.77 -17.66 8.87
N LEU A 244 18.99 -16.63 9.23
CA LEU A 244 19.24 -15.25 8.81
C LEU A 244 20.58 -14.77 9.38
N SER A 245 20.82 -14.99 10.67
CA SER A 245 22.07 -14.65 11.35
C SER A 245 23.25 -15.43 10.78
N LEU A 246 23.09 -16.74 10.57
CA LEU A 246 24.12 -17.60 9.97
C LEU A 246 24.48 -17.13 8.54
N ARG A 247 23.48 -16.82 7.71
CA ARG A 247 23.71 -16.34 6.34
C ARG A 247 24.36 -14.97 6.28
N ALA A 248 23.97 -14.05 7.18
CA ALA A 248 24.65 -12.77 7.30
C ALA A 248 26.14 -12.98 7.61
N ARG A 249 26.44 -13.94 8.50
CA ARG A 249 27.82 -14.32 8.84
C ARG A 249 28.57 -14.95 7.66
N ILE A 250 27.97 -15.92 6.97
CA ILE A 250 28.57 -16.58 5.80
C ILE A 250 28.87 -15.55 4.70
N ARG A 251 27.90 -14.72 4.32
CA ARG A 251 28.09 -13.68 3.29
C ARG A 251 29.18 -12.69 3.68
N PHE A 252 29.23 -12.30 4.95
CA PHE A 252 30.29 -11.45 5.46
C PHE A 252 31.67 -12.11 5.32
N LEU A 253 31.80 -13.38 5.70
CA LEU A 253 33.06 -14.13 5.60
C LEU A 253 33.49 -14.34 4.14
N SER A 254 32.58 -14.73 3.25
CA SER A 254 32.88 -14.90 1.82
C SER A 254 33.30 -13.59 1.18
N LYS A 255 32.58 -12.50 1.46
CA LYS A 255 32.92 -11.15 0.95
C LYS A 255 34.26 -10.66 1.49
N ARG A 256 34.58 -10.98 2.74
CA ARG A 256 35.91 -10.73 3.31
C ARG A 256 36.97 -11.49 2.53
N SER A 257 36.80 -12.78 2.30
CA SER A 257 37.76 -13.59 1.54
C SER A 257 37.97 -13.05 0.11
N GLU A 258 36.89 -12.74 -0.61
CA GLU A 258 36.96 -12.15 -1.95
C GLU A 258 37.78 -10.85 -1.98
N HIS A 259 37.49 -9.93 -1.04
CA HIS A 259 38.24 -8.67 -0.97
C HIS A 259 39.70 -8.88 -0.55
N ARG A 260 39.98 -9.84 0.35
CA ARG A 260 41.35 -10.22 0.73
C ARG A 260 42.13 -10.75 -0.47
N GLU A 261 41.55 -11.69 -1.22
CA GLU A 261 42.16 -12.26 -2.43
C GLU A 261 42.39 -11.22 -3.52
N LYS A 262 41.41 -10.34 -3.74
CA LYS A 262 41.54 -9.24 -4.70
C LYS A 262 42.67 -8.27 -4.32
N LEU A 263 42.83 -7.99 -3.03
CA LEU A 263 43.92 -7.14 -2.55
C LEU A 263 45.29 -7.82 -2.69
N ILE A 264 45.40 -9.10 -2.33
CA ILE A 264 46.65 -9.88 -2.48
C ILE A 264 47.04 -10.02 -3.95
N SER A 265 46.12 -10.44 -4.81
CA SER A 265 46.38 -10.60 -6.24
C SER A 265 46.78 -9.29 -6.91
N THR A 266 46.19 -8.16 -6.50
CA THR A 266 46.58 -6.84 -7.01
C THR A 266 47.93 -6.40 -6.47
N LYS A 267 48.22 -6.64 -5.18
CA LYS A 267 49.53 -6.35 -4.58
C LYS A 267 50.66 -7.11 -5.27
N ASN A 268 50.46 -8.39 -5.57
CA ASN A 268 51.47 -9.25 -6.18
C ASN A 268 51.81 -8.88 -7.65
N ARG A 269 51.04 -7.99 -8.28
CA ARG A 269 51.35 -7.46 -9.63
C ARG A 269 52.44 -6.38 -9.61
N PHE A 270 52.83 -5.90 -8.44
CA PHE A 270 53.86 -4.87 -8.29
C PHE A 270 55.08 -5.45 -7.61
N GLU A 271 56.26 -5.15 -8.13
CA GLU A 271 57.55 -5.60 -7.55
C GLU A 271 57.86 -4.88 -6.23
N LYS A 272 57.56 -3.58 -6.14
CA LYS A 272 57.68 -2.75 -4.92
C LYS A 272 56.46 -1.84 -4.74
N PRO A 273 55.29 -2.38 -4.33
CA PRO A 273 54.07 -1.59 -4.25
C PRO A 273 54.12 -0.56 -3.13
N THR A 274 53.66 0.66 -3.41
CA THR A 274 53.33 1.64 -2.38
C THR A 274 51.88 1.47 -1.91
N ARG A 275 51.57 1.93 -0.70
CA ARG A 275 50.18 1.89 -0.17
C ARG A 275 49.18 2.60 -1.08
N LYS A 276 49.59 3.72 -1.71
CA LYS A 276 48.74 4.48 -2.64
C LYS A 276 48.44 3.69 -3.90
N GLN A 277 49.43 3.02 -4.49
CA GLN A 277 49.23 2.17 -5.67
C GLN A 277 48.29 1.00 -5.39
N ILE A 278 48.42 0.33 -4.24
CA ILE A 278 47.50 -0.75 -3.84
C ILE A 278 46.08 -0.20 -3.65
N GLN A 279 45.94 0.97 -3.01
CA GLN A 279 44.65 1.60 -2.79
C GLN A 279 43.97 2.02 -4.10
N ASP A 280 44.71 2.61 -5.03
CA ASP A 280 44.16 3.06 -6.31
C ASP A 280 43.76 1.86 -7.20
N ALA A 281 44.60 0.82 -7.25
CA ALA A 281 44.35 -0.37 -8.07
C ALA A 281 43.25 -1.29 -7.50
N ALA A 282 43.11 -1.38 -6.17
CA ALA A 282 42.13 -2.24 -5.50
C ALA A 282 41.11 -1.44 -4.67
N ARG A 283 40.70 -0.25 -5.12
CA ARG A 283 39.94 0.74 -4.34
C ARG A 283 38.71 0.20 -3.62
N SER A 284 37.91 -0.63 -4.30
CA SER A 284 36.70 -1.23 -3.72
C SER A 284 37.04 -2.23 -2.59
N ALA A 285 38.02 -3.11 -2.82
CA ALA A 285 38.48 -4.06 -1.81
C ALA A 285 39.17 -3.36 -0.63
N TYR A 286 40.01 -2.36 -0.91
CA TYR A 286 40.69 -1.57 0.11
C TYR A 286 39.70 -0.86 1.02
N THR A 287 38.70 -0.17 0.45
CA THR A 287 37.69 0.57 1.22
C THR A 287 36.84 -0.37 2.08
N TRP A 288 36.46 -1.53 1.52
CA TRP A 288 35.69 -2.53 2.25
C TRP A 288 36.49 -3.12 3.43
N LEU A 289 37.74 -3.53 3.19
CA LEU A 289 38.61 -4.09 4.22
C LEU A 289 38.99 -3.05 5.27
N PHE A 290 39.17 -1.78 4.90
CA PHE A 290 39.43 -0.72 5.88
C PHE A 290 38.27 -0.57 6.88
N LYS A 291 37.02 -0.72 6.39
CA LYS A 291 35.81 -0.62 7.22
C LYS A 291 35.56 -1.88 8.06
N HIS A 292 35.88 -3.07 7.54
CA HIS A 292 35.42 -4.33 8.11
C HIS A 292 36.52 -5.28 8.60
N ASP A 293 37.79 -5.04 8.26
CA ASP A 293 38.92 -5.94 8.54
C ASP A 293 40.28 -5.18 8.55
N LYS A 294 40.30 -4.08 9.32
CA LYS A 294 41.38 -3.09 9.31
C LYS A 294 42.73 -3.70 9.70
N GLN A 295 42.78 -4.50 10.76
CA GLN A 295 44.01 -5.10 11.26
C GLN A 295 44.68 -5.96 10.20
N TRP A 296 43.92 -6.86 9.57
CA TRP A 296 44.43 -7.70 8.49
C TRP A 296 44.93 -6.86 7.31
N LEU A 297 44.18 -5.82 6.90
CA LEU A 297 44.62 -4.92 5.82
C LEU A 297 46.01 -4.35 6.10
N TYR A 298 46.25 -3.82 7.30
CA TYR A 298 47.55 -3.23 7.63
C TYR A 298 48.70 -4.23 7.72
N THR A 299 48.45 -5.51 8.05
CA THR A 299 49.48 -6.56 7.96
C THR A 299 49.92 -6.85 6.53
N GLN A 300 49.05 -6.62 5.55
CA GLN A 300 49.35 -6.88 4.14
C GLN A 300 49.99 -5.68 3.43
N LEU A 301 49.89 -4.49 4.00
CA LEU A 301 50.44 -3.27 3.41
C LEU A 301 51.93 -3.08 3.76
N PRO A 302 52.74 -2.46 2.88
CA PRO A 302 54.10 -2.07 3.19
C PRO A 302 54.19 -1.24 4.47
N ALA A 303 55.33 -1.26 5.16
CA ALA A 303 55.55 -0.49 6.38
C ALA A 303 55.19 1.00 6.18
N ALA A 304 54.55 1.60 7.18
CA ALA A 304 54.20 3.01 7.11
C ALA A 304 55.49 3.82 7.20
N ILE A 305 55.77 4.67 6.22
CA ILE A 305 56.84 5.67 6.35
C ILE A 305 56.43 6.62 7.49
N PRO A 306 57.21 6.73 8.58
CA PRO A 306 56.91 7.63 9.69
C PRO A 306 56.67 9.05 9.22
N ARG A 307 55.77 9.78 9.88
CA ARG A 307 55.39 11.14 9.47
C ARG A 307 56.61 12.10 9.46
N ASN A 308 57.58 11.84 10.34
CA ASN A 308 58.77 12.65 10.56
C ASN A 308 59.84 12.45 9.45
N SER A 309 59.85 11.30 8.77
CA SER A 309 60.81 10.99 7.69
C SER A 309 60.31 11.36 6.28
N ARG A 310 59.09 11.89 6.14
CA ARG A 310 58.55 12.35 4.84
C ARG A 310 59.07 13.71 4.39
N ARG A 311 59.75 14.45 5.28
CA ARG A 311 60.25 15.82 5.02
C ARG A 311 61.69 15.88 4.50
N THR A 312 62.48 14.82 4.66
CA THR A 312 63.92 14.85 4.35
C THR A 312 64.25 14.60 2.88
N SER A 313 63.40 13.94 2.09
CA SER A 313 63.72 13.63 0.68
C SER A 313 63.51 14.79 -0.32
N ARG A 314 63.29 16.02 0.16
CA ARG A 314 63.05 17.19 -0.71
C ARG A 314 64.21 18.17 -0.79
N ASN A 315 65.28 17.98 0.00
CA ASN A 315 66.39 18.93 0.07
C ASN A 315 67.71 18.48 -0.58
N ASP A 316 67.81 17.26 -1.11
CA ASP A 316 69.09 16.74 -1.64
C ASP A 316 69.31 16.94 -3.16
N THR A 317 68.55 17.82 -3.82
CA THR A 317 68.72 18.10 -5.27
C THR A 317 69.19 19.51 -5.63
N HIS A 318 69.62 20.34 -4.67
CA HIS A 318 70.21 21.65 -4.97
C HIS A 318 71.36 21.98 -4.02
N ASP A 319 72.50 21.28 -4.16
CA ASP A 319 73.79 21.90 -3.87
C ASP A 319 74.93 21.16 -4.58
N ASN A 320 75.30 21.62 -5.77
CA ASN A 320 76.70 21.72 -6.19
C ASN A 320 76.79 22.36 -7.58
N GLY A 321 77.32 23.58 -7.61
CA GLY A 321 77.78 24.20 -8.85
C GLY A 321 77.78 25.72 -8.88
N ASN A 322 78.41 26.41 -7.92
CA ASN A 322 79.23 27.59 -8.28
C ASN A 322 80.07 28.15 -7.11
N LYS A 323 81.39 28.02 -7.24
CA LYS A 323 82.52 28.75 -6.63
C LYS A 323 83.76 28.08 -7.23
N SER A 324 84.73 28.69 -7.89
CA SER A 324 85.34 30.02 -7.90
C SER A 324 86.16 30.08 -9.24
N THR A 325 86.68 31.17 -9.81
CA THR A 325 87.51 32.31 -9.36
C THR A 325 87.65 33.24 -10.58
N SER A 326 87.49 34.55 -10.42
CA SER A 326 88.54 35.59 -10.58
C SER A 326 89.22 35.67 -11.94
#